data_AF-A0A843WGK2-F1
#
_entry.id   AF-A0A843WGK2-F1
#
_cell.length_a   1.000
_cell.length_b   1.000
_cell.length_c   1.000
_cell.angle_alpha   90.00
_cell.angle_beta   90.00
_cell.angle_gamma   90.00
#
_symmetry.space_group_name_H-M   'P 1'
#
loop_
_entity.id
_entity.type
_entity.pdbx_description
1 polymer ?
#
loop_
_entity_poly.entity_id
_entity_poly.type
_entity_poly.pdbx_seq_one_letter_code
_entity_poly.pdbx_strand_id
1 'polypeptide(L)'
;MQRVSERNKSNRCHLSMPYRRGRMNIHQLNNDFMEREGRHPTRPEMFQMTQARTAPDGSVMWSNEQSRQMMDQMNQLMNPTPSKESDATANPPVLTPEEAFRQVFGRDRPGRIRCGGRGQTLRSWYGPSECGSSSNTVYQRLLEEQSQQKSEICQQKSEISQQKSEIERMKKIIEDQERRIAAQSTDIDVRVEAQVEARLAELKTQMLQSMDDRVLELIRMSGSGAPVLPEDETDEEVGDGEDEGTFGEDE
;
A
#
# COMPACT_ATOMS: atom_id res chain seq x y z
N MET A 1 -0.72 -30.88 56.56
CA MET A 1 -0.64 -29.47 56.11
C MET A 1 0.51 -28.65 56.73
N GLN A 2 0.99 -28.96 57.96
CA GLN A 2 2.03 -28.15 58.65
C GLN A 2 3.36 -28.04 57.86
N ARG A 3 3.89 -29.14 57.29
CA ARG A 3 5.15 -29.14 56.50
C ARG A 3 5.15 -28.18 55.31
N VAL A 4 4.03 -28.05 54.60
CA VAL A 4 3.92 -27.11 53.46
C VAL A 4 3.86 -25.67 53.96
N SER A 5 3.14 -25.43 55.07
CA SER A 5 3.04 -24.09 55.66
C SER A 5 4.39 -23.59 56.21
N GLU A 6 5.19 -24.46 56.82
CA GLU A 6 6.52 -24.13 57.36
C GLU A 6 7.52 -23.88 56.24
N ARG A 7 7.54 -24.73 55.21
CA ARG A 7 8.35 -24.49 54.00
C ARG A 7 7.98 -23.17 53.34
N ASN A 8 6.69 -22.83 53.28
CA ASN A 8 6.24 -21.54 52.75
C ASN A 8 6.64 -20.36 53.63
N LYS A 9 6.63 -20.50 54.97
CA LYS A 9 7.10 -19.46 55.91
C LYS A 9 8.61 -19.25 55.77
N SER A 10 9.40 -20.31 55.70
CA SER A 10 10.85 -20.26 55.46
C SER A 10 11.17 -19.63 54.10
N ASN A 11 10.50 -20.03 53.02
CA ASN A 11 10.68 -19.39 51.72
C ASN A 11 10.28 -17.90 51.72
N ARG A 12 9.31 -17.51 52.57
CA ARG A 12 8.90 -16.11 52.71
C ARG A 12 9.85 -15.28 53.55
N CYS A 13 10.59 -15.86 54.50
CA CYS A 13 11.56 -15.09 55.30
C CYS A 13 12.79 -14.66 54.49
N HIS A 14 13.11 -15.37 53.39
CA HIS A 14 14.16 -14.98 52.45
C HIS A 14 13.72 -13.93 51.42
N LEU A 15 12.43 -13.53 51.40
CA LEU A 15 11.99 -12.43 50.55
C LEU A 15 12.46 -11.11 51.16
N SER A 16 13.34 -10.41 50.45
CA SER A 16 13.80 -9.06 50.84
C SER A 16 12.63 -8.09 51.08
N MET A 17 11.52 -8.23 50.34
CA MET A 17 10.31 -7.40 50.49
C MET A 17 9.05 -8.27 50.47
N PRO A 18 8.62 -8.80 51.63
CA PRO A 18 7.38 -9.57 51.72
C PRO A 18 6.16 -8.65 51.62
N TYR A 19 5.05 -9.19 51.13
CA TYR A 19 3.75 -8.52 51.13
C TYR A 19 3.17 -8.49 52.56
N ARG A 20 2.70 -7.32 53.04
CA ARG A 20 2.34 -7.11 54.47
C ARG A 20 0.88 -6.73 54.75
N ARG A 21 0.05 -6.63 53.72
CA ARG A 21 -1.38 -6.27 53.82
C ARG A 21 -2.31 -7.41 54.27
N GLY A 22 -1.74 -8.52 54.76
CA GLY A 22 -2.50 -9.60 55.40
C GLY A 22 -3.40 -10.35 54.42
N ARG A 23 -4.73 -10.30 54.64
CA ARG A 23 -5.75 -11.00 53.83
C ARG A 23 -6.08 -10.32 52.51
N MET A 24 -5.74 -9.03 52.36
CA MET A 24 -5.95 -8.37 51.08
C MET A 24 -5.03 -9.00 50.04
N ASN A 25 -5.53 -9.17 48.83
CA ASN A 25 -4.70 -9.52 47.70
C ASN A 25 -4.35 -8.24 46.90
N ILE A 26 -3.40 -8.34 45.98
CA ILE A 26 -2.99 -7.18 45.18
C ILE A 26 -4.09 -6.73 44.22
N HIS A 27 -4.91 -7.66 43.68
CA HIS A 27 -6.03 -7.29 42.82
C HIS A 27 -7.07 -6.43 43.55
N GLN A 28 -7.37 -6.74 44.81
CA GLN A 28 -8.23 -5.96 45.68
C GLN A 28 -7.64 -4.58 45.91
N LEU A 29 -6.33 -4.48 46.19
CA LEU A 29 -5.67 -3.18 46.32
C LEU A 29 -5.76 -2.36 45.01
N ASN A 30 -5.57 -3.01 43.86
CA ASN A 30 -5.67 -2.34 42.56
C ASN A 30 -7.11 -1.87 42.30
N ASN A 31 -8.12 -2.70 42.58
CA ASN A 31 -9.52 -2.34 42.40
C ASN A 31 -9.92 -1.21 43.34
N ASP A 32 -9.57 -1.28 44.63
CA ASP A 32 -9.83 -0.21 45.60
C ASP A 32 -9.14 1.11 45.22
N PHE A 33 -8.02 1.04 44.50
CA PHE A 33 -7.33 2.23 43.97
C PHE A 33 -8.01 2.76 42.71
N MET A 34 -8.35 1.87 41.77
CA MET A 34 -9.10 2.21 40.55
C MET A 34 -10.44 2.88 40.88
N GLU A 35 -11.16 2.36 41.88
CA GLU A 35 -12.44 2.93 42.33
C GLU A 35 -12.30 4.33 42.93
N ARG A 36 -11.15 4.64 43.55
CA ARG A 36 -10.89 5.95 44.17
C ARG A 36 -10.30 6.98 43.21
N GLU A 37 -9.36 6.56 42.37
CA GLU A 37 -8.53 7.47 41.55
C GLU A 37 -8.86 7.39 40.04
N GLY A 38 -9.69 6.43 39.61
CA GLY A 38 -10.04 6.23 38.20
C GLY A 38 -8.90 5.75 37.30
N ARG A 39 -7.73 5.44 37.87
CA ARG A 39 -6.52 5.00 37.14
C ARG A 39 -5.80 3.88 37.88
N HIS A 40 -4.95 3.14 37.18
CA HIS A 40 -4.14 2.10 37.81
C HIS A 40 -3.04 2.74 38.67
N PRO A 41 -2.70 2.12 39.83
CA PRO A 41 -1.64 2.61 40.69
C PRO A 41 -0.27 2.41 40.03
N THR A 42 0.60 3.40 40.18
CA THR A 42 2.01 3.32 39.77
C THR A 42 2.81 2.39 40.68
N ARG A 43 4.03 2.00 40.29
CA ARG A 43 4.86 1.10 41.14
C ARG A 43 5.23 1.69 42.49
N PRO A 44 5.61 2.98 42.60
CA PRO A 44 5.85 3.58 43.90
C PRO A 44 4.59 3.59 44.77
N GLU A 45 3.42 3.89 44.19
CA GLU A 45 2.15 3.86 44.92
C GLU A 45 1.80 2.45 45.38
N MET A 46 1.98 1.45 44.53
CA MET A 46 1.80 0.05 44.89
C MET A 46 2.76 -0.40 45.98
N PHE A 47 4.01 0.04 45.91
CA PHE A 47 4.98 -0.21 46.95
C PHE A 47 4.53 0.40 48.28
N GLN A 48 4.09 1.66 48.28
CA GLN A 48 3.54 2.31 49.46
C GLN A 48 2.30 1.59 49.99
N MET A 49 1.34 1.24 49.14
CA MET A 49 0.12 0.53 49.54
C MET A 49 0.38 -0.85 50.16
N THR A 50 1.45 -1.53 49.71
CA THR A 50 1.82 -2.86 50.20
C THR A 50 2.69 -2.84 51.45
N GLN A 51 3.49 -1.79 51.64
CA GLN A 51 4.46 -1.68 52.74
C GLN A 51 4.05 -0.69 53.84
N ALA A 52 3.07 0.16 53.59
CA ALA A 52 2.56 1.12 54.56
C ALA A 52 1.05 0.99 54.77
N ARG A 53 0.61 1.45 55.94
CA ARG A 53 -0.78 1.61 56.31
C ARG A 53 -1.05 3.07 56.57
N THR A 54 -2.21 3.54 56.17
CA THR A 54 -2.70 4.85 56.58
C THR A 54 -3.30 4.68 57.97
N ALA A 55 -2.76 5.41 58.95
CA ALA A 55 -3.30 5.48 60.29
C ALA A 55 -4.61 6.32 60.29
N PRO A 56 -5.42 6.23 61.36
CA PRO A 56 -6.69 6.97 61.44
C PRO A 56 -6.53 8.49 61.36
N ASP A 57 -5.34 9.00 61.70
CA ASP A 57 -4.93 10.40 61.62
C ASP A 57 -4.48 10.84 60.20
N GLY A 58 -4.49 9.91 59.23
CA GLY A 58 -3.98 10.14 57.87
C GLY A 58 -2.47 9.96 57.71
N SER A 59 -1.74 9.66 58.80
CA SER A 59 -0.29 9.45 58.76
C SER A 59 0.08 8.11 58.12
N VAL A 60 1.19 8.09 57.37
CA VAL A 60 1.68 6.87 56.72
C VAL A 60 2.56 6.10 57.70
N MET A 61 2.03 5.01 58.25
CA MET A 61 2.76 4.07 59.08
C MET A 61 3.48 3.03 58.21
N TRP A 62 4.79 3.18 58.09
CA TRP A 62 5.66 2.23 57.40
C TRP A 62 5.88 0.97 58.22
N SER A 63 5.87 -0.19 57.57
CA SER A 63 6.11 -1.46 58.26
C SER A 63 7.57 -1.64 58.71
N ASN A 64 8.52 -1.11 57.93
CA ASN A 64 9.95 -1.22 58.15
C ASN A 64 10.62 0.12 57.78
N GLU A 65 11.68 0.49 58.51
CA GLU A 65 12.49 1.68 58.22
C GLU A 65 13.12 1.64 56.82
N GLN A 66 13.58 0.46 56.37
CA GLN A 66 14.11 0.28 55.03
C GLN A 66 13.10 0.62 53.92
N SER A 67 11.81 0.31 54.13
CA SER A 67 10.76 0.63 53.14
C SER A 67 10.49 2.12 53.07
N ARG A 68 10.57 2.81 54.22
CA ARG A 68 10.50 4.27 54.29
C ARG A 68 11.65 4.90 53.52
N GLN A 69 12.90 4.48 53.79
CA GLN A 69 14.08 4.99 53.10
C GLN A 69 14.01 4.79 51.57
N MET A 70 13.55 3.63 51.11
CA MET A 70 13.37 3.38 49.67
C MET A 70 12.31 4.30 49.05
N MET A 71 11.21 4.57 49.76
CA MET A 71 10.20 5.52 49.29
C MET A 71 10.75 6.95 49.26
N ASP A 72 11.49 7.35 50.29
CA ASP A 72 12.11 8.67 50.35
C ASP A 72 13.13 8.86 49.22
N GLN A 73 13.92 7.82 48.90
CA GLN A 73 14.81 7.82 47.73
C GLN A 73 14.04 7.96 46.42
N MET A 74 12.93 7.22 46.24
CA MET A 74 12.09 7.37 45.04
C MET A 74 11.51 8.78 44.94
N ASN A 75 11.04 9.35 46.06
CA ASN A 75 10.51 10.70 46.12
C ASN A 75 11.57 11.76 45.80
N GLN A 76 12.82 11.57 46.24
CA GLN A 76 13.95 12.45 45.90
C GLN A 76 14.29 12.40 44.40
N LEU A 77 14.17 11.24 43.76
CA LEU A 77 14.40 11.09 42.32
C LEU A 77 13.27 11.68 41.48
N MET A 78 12.03 11.59 41.96
CA MET A 78 10.85 12.18 41.29
C MET A 78 10.79 13.69 41.50
N ASN A 79 11.14 14.18 42.69
CA ASN A 79 11.15 15.59 43.06
C ASN A 79 12.55 15.95 43.57
N PRO A 80 13.53 16.14 42.67
CA PRO A 80 14.85 16.59 43.10
C PRO A 80 14.67 17.92 43.82
N THR A 81 14.91 17.93 45.14
CA THR A 81 15.02 19.20 45.87
C THR A 81 16.13 20.00 45.23
N PRO A 82 15.97 21.33 45.02
CA PRO A 82 17.08 22.16 44.59
C PRO A 82 18.10 22.23 45.73
N SER A 83 18.92 21.21 45.86
CA SER A 83 20.06 21.22 46.76
C SER A 83 21.06 22.18 46.17
N LYS A 84 21.22 23.30 46.87
CA LYS A 84 22.28 24.27 46.69
C LYS A 84 23.61 23.52 46.67
N GLU A 85 24.51 23.95 45.80
CA GLU A 85 25.92 23.52 45.68
C GLU A 85 26.16 22.24 44.88
N SER A 86 26.07 22.31 43.55
CA SER A 86 27.23 22.16 42.64
C SER A 86 26.77 22.14 41.18
N ASP A 87 27.48 22.93 40.38
CA ASP A 87 27.49 23.02 38.91
C ASP A 87 26.16 23.21 38.17
N ALA A 88 25.94 24.47 37.82
CA ALA A 88 25.15 24.90 36.68
C ALA A 88 25.67 24.21 35.40
N THR A 89 24.96 23.19 34.92
CA THR A 89 24.55 22.95 33.52
C THR A 89 23.92 21.56 33.41
N ALA A 90 22.63 21.47 33.74
CA ALA A 90 21.63 20.47 33.33
C ALA A 90 20.66 20.30 34.50
N ASN A 91 19.44 20.83 34.38
CA ASN A 91 18.36 20.39 35.26
C ASN A 91 18.28 18.86 35.16
N PRO A 92 18.46 18.10 36.26
CA PRO A 92 18.30 16.65 36.17
C PRO A 92 16.86 16.40 35.70
N PRO A 93 16.65 15.55 34.69
CA PRO A 93 15.31 15.27 34.20
C PRO A 93 14.50 14.71 35.36
N VAL A 94 13.30 15.26 35.59
CA VAL A 94 12.31 14.68 36.50
C VAL A 94 12.09 13.23 36.06
N LEU A 95 12.57 12.27 36.85
CA LEU A 95 12.44 10.87 36.51
C LEU A 95 10.97 10.47 36.63
N THR A 96 10.50 9.71 35.64
CA THR A 96 9.17 9.10 35.74
C THR A 96 9.08 8.19 36.96
N PRO A 97 7.89 7.98 37.55
CA PRO A 97 7.72 7.07 38.69
C PRO A 97 8.28 5.66 38.44
N GLU A 98 8.25 5.20 37.18
CA GLU A 98 8.79 3.90 36.77
C GLU A 98 10.34 3.87 36.72
N GLU A 99 10.96 4.96 36.29
CA GLU A 99 12.42 5.10 36.26
C GLU A 99 12.98 5.23 37.67
N ALA A 100 12.36 6.05 38.52
CA ALA A 100 12.71 6.17 39.93
C ALA A 100 12.61 4.80 40.64
N PHE A 101 11.54 4.04 40.37
CA PHE A 101 11.39 2.69 40.90
C PHE A 101 12.49 1.74 40.41
N ARG A 102 12.79 1.74 39.11
CA ARG A 102 13.86 0.89 38.52
C ARG A 102 15.24 1.26 39.05
N GLN A 103 15.49 2.51 39.40
CA GLN A 103 16.76 2.95 39.97
C GLN A 103 16.94 2.45 41.41
N VAL A 104 15.90 2.52 42.24
CA VAL A 104 15.95 2.08 43.65
C VAL A 104 15.93 0.56 43.80
N PHE A 105 15.08 -0.13 43.02
CA PHE A 105 14.91 -1.59 43.14
C PHE A 105 15.72 -2.41 42.13
N GLY A 106 16.32 -1.75 41.14
CA GLY A 106 16.93 -2.38 39.98
C GLY A 106 15.90 -2.91 38.97
N ARG A 107 16.40 -3.45 37.86
CA ARG A 107 15.54 -4.07 36.83
C ARG A 107 14.75 -5.26 37.41
N ASP A 108 13.56 -5.47 36.87
CA ASP A 108 12.76 -6.66 37.15
C ASP A 108 13.44 -7.92 36.63
N ARG A 109 13.17 -9.05 37.29
CA ARG A 109 13.57 -10.35 36.76
C ARG A 109 12.54 -10.81 35.72
N PRO A 110 12.97 -11.50 34.65
CA PRO A 110 12.04 -12.03 33.65
C PRO A 110 10.98 -12.91 34.33
N GLY A 111 9.71 -12.65 34.00
CA GLY A 111 8.56 -13.40 34.53
C GLY A 111 8.08 -13.02 35.93
N ARG A 112 8.69 -12.02 36.60
CA ARG A 112 8.25 -11.58 37.94
C ARG A 112 8.44 -10.08 38.15
N ILE A 113 7.34 -9.38 38.38
CA ILE A 113 7.37 -7.98 38.83
C ILE A 113 7.78 -7.92 40.31
N ARG A 114 8.77 -7.09 40.64
CA ARG A 114 9.08 -6.77 42.04
C ARG A 114 7.89 -6.08 42.70
N CYS A 115 7.60 -6.46 43.94
CA CYS A 115 6.48 -5.93 44.74
C CYS A 115 5.07 -6.27 44.21
N GLY A 116 4.95 -6.98 43.08
CA GLY A 116 3.70 -7.50 42.52
C GLY A 116 3.24 -8.85 43.08
N GLY A 117 3.84 -9.40 44.13
CA GLY A 117 3.44 -10.70 44.69
C GLY A 117 3.77 -11.89 43.79
N ARG A 118 3.18 -13.07 44.07
CA ARG A 118 3.37 -14.29 43.25
C ARG A 118 2.39 -14.29 42.07
N GLY A 119 2.87 -14.63 40.88
CA GLY A 119 2.04 -14.86 39.70
C GLY A 119 1.74 -13.63 38.85
N GLN A 120 2.12 -12.43 39.30
CA GLN A 120 1.89 -11.21 38.51
C GLN A 120 3.04 -10.96 37.53
N THR A 121 2.66 -10.83 36.27
CA THR A 121 3.53 -10.53 35.14
C THR A 121 3.30 -9.10 34.68
N LEU A 122 4.29 -8.48 34.02
CA LEU A 122 4.16 -7.12 33.47
C LEU A 122 2.88 -6.96 32.65
N ARG A 123 2.54 -7.99 31.86
CA ARG A 123 1.29 -8.07 31.10
C ARG A 123 0.01 -8.01 31.97
N SER A 124 0.02 -8.59 33.16
CA SER A 124 -1.11 -8.54 34.10
C SER A 124 -1.26 -7.18 34.79
N TRP A 125 -0.20 -6.38 34.86
CA TRP A 125 -0.20 -5.08 35.53
C TRP A 125 -0.44 -3.91 34.57
N TYR A 126 0.20 -3.97 33.41
CA TYR A 126 0.28 -2.86 32.46
C TYR A 126 -0.38 -3.16 31.12
N GLY A 127 -1.02 -4.33 31.01
CA GLY A 127 -1.51 -4.84 29.74
C GLY A 127 -0.36 -5.19 28.76
N PRO A 128 -0.69 -5.47 27.50
CA PRO A 128 0.28 -5.91 26.49
C PRO A 128 1.38 -4.88 26.16
N SER A 129 1.11 -3.59 26.40
CA SER A 129 1.93 -2.48 25.88
C SER A 129 3.31 -2.34 26.54
N GLU A 130 3.45 -2.68 27.82
CA GLU A 130 4.68 -2.39 28.59
C GLU A 130 5.59 -3.61 28.81
N CYS A 131 5.27 -4.78 28.26
CA CYS A 131 6.03 -6.01 28.47
C CYS A 131 7.32 -6.13 27.61
N GLY A 132 7.90 -5.00 27.18
CA GLY A 132 9.00 -4.92 26.22
C GLY A 132 10.42 -4.98 26.83
N SER A 133 10.76 -6.00 27.62
CA SER A 133 12.15 -6.18 28.11
C SER A 133 13.07 -6.96 27.16
N SER A 134 12.60 -7.30 25.96
CA SER A 134 13.44 -7.75 24.83
C SER A 134 13.38 -6.79 23.63
N SER A 135 12.85 -5.58 23.83
CA SER A 135 12.45 -4.67 22.75
C SER A 135 13.60 -4.09 21.92
N ASN A 136 14.73 -3.66 22.49
CA ASN A 136 15.65 -2.82 21.71
C ASN A 136 16.21 -3.51 20.44
N THR A 137 16.55 -4.79 20.49
CA THR A 137 17.06 -5.51 19.31
C THR A 137 15.98 -5.85 18.30
N VAL A 138 14.76 -6.17 18.76
CA VAL A 138 13.62 -6.47 17.87
C VAL A 138 13.11 -5.18 17.21
N TYR A 139 13.04 -4.07 17.95
CA TYR A 139 12.65 -2.77 17.41
C TYR A 139 13.69 -2.21 16.44
N GLN A 140 14.99 -2.36 16.71
CA GLN A 140 16.03 -1.96 15.77
C GLN A 140 15.97 -2.79 14.48
N ARG A 141 15.83 -4.12 14.58
CA ARG A 141 15.67 -4.98 13.41
C ARG A 141 14.43 -4.61 12.59
N LEU A 142 13.31 -4.30 13.25
CA LEU A 142 12.09 -3.87 12.57
C LEU A 142 12.28 -2.52 11.84
N LEU A 143 13.04 -1.59 12.42
CA LEU A 143 13.38 -0.32 11.75
C LEU A 143 14.28 -0.55 10.53
N GLU A 144 15.28 -1.42 10.65
CA GLU A 144 16.18 -1.78 9.55
C GLU A 144 15.41 -2.47 8.41
N GLU A 145 14.54 -3.43 8.74
CA GLU A 145 13.65 -4.11 7.79
C GLU A 145 12.70 -3.11 7.11
N GLN A 146 12.10 -2.18 7.87
CA GLN A 146 11.26 -1.13 7.26
C GLN A 146 12.06 -0.19 6.35
N SER A 147 13.29 0.15 6.72
CA SER A 147 14.16 0.99 5.89
C SER A 147 14.51 0.28 4.58
N GLN A 148 14.86 -1.01 4.66
CA GLN A 148 15.17 -1.83 3.51
C GLN A 148 13.95 -2.00 2.59
N GLN A 149 12.79 -2.35 3.15
CA GLN A 149 11.53 -2.44 2.39
C GLN A 149 11.18 -1.13 1.68
N LYS A 150 11.36 0.02 2.35
CA LYS A 150 11.12 1.33 1.73
C LYS A 150 12.08 1.58 0.56
N SER A 151 13.34 1.18 0.68
CA SER A 151 14.31 1.32 -0.40
C SER A 151 13.97 0.45 -1.61
N GLU A 152 13.55 -0.80 -1.38
CA GLU A 152 13.10 -1.74 -2.42
C GLU A 152 11.82 -1.23 -3.11
N ILE A 153 10.84 -0.74 -2.34
CA ILE A 153 9.63 -0.13 -2.89
C ILE A 153 9.96 1.08 -3.76
N CYS A 154 10.92 1.91 -3.34
CA CYS A 154 11.35 3.08 -4.10
C CYS A 154 11.97 2.66 -5.45
N GLN A 155 12.83 1.64 -5.42
CA GLN A 155 13.43 1.07 -6.62
C GLN A 155 12.38 0.47 -7.56
N GLN A 156 11.51 -0.41 -7.06
CA GLN A 156 10.44 -1.02 -7.86
C GLN A 156 9.51 0.02 -8.47
N LYS A 157 9.19 1.09 -7.73
CA LYS A 157 8.37 2.19 -8.25
C LYS A 157 9.05 2.92 -9.41
N SER A 158 10.38 3.07 -9.36
CA SER A 158 11.14 3.67 -10.46
C SER A 158 11.14 2.77 -11.71
N GLU A 159 11.32 1.46 -11.54
CA GLU A 159 11.30 0.47 -12.63
C GLU A 159 9.91 0.41 -13.28
N ILE A 160 8.84 0.37 -12.49
CA ILE A 160 7.45 0.41 -13.00
C ILE A 160 7.20 1.70 -13.79
N SER A 161 7.72 2.84 -13.33
CA SER A 161 7.58 4.10 -14.05
C SER A 161 8.28 4.07 -15.40
N GLN A 162 9.48 3.48 -15.46
CA GLN A 162 10.21 3.31 -16.71
C GLN A 162 9.48 2.37 -17.67
N GLN A 163 9.07 1.20 -17.20
CA GLN A 163 8.31 0.22 -17.99
C GLN A 163 7.00 0.82 -18.52
N LYS A 164 6.30 1.63 -17.71
CA LYS A 164 5.09 2.32 -18.15
C LYS A 164 5.36 3.27 -19.32
N SER A 165 6.45 4.03 -19.27
CA SER A 165 6.85 4.93 -20.36
C SER A 165 7.23 4.18 -21.63
N GLU A 166 7.85 3.00 -21.49
CA GLU A 166 8.21 2.14 -22.61
C GLU A 166 6.99 1.53 -23.28
N ILE A 167 6.03 1.03 -22.48
CA ILE A 167 4.74 0.54 -22.98
C ILE A 167 4.00 1.64 -23.74
N GLU A 168 3.99 2.87 -23.23
CA GLU A 168 3.34 3.99 -23.92
C GLU A 168 4.02 4.32 -25.26
N ARG A 169 5.35 4.24 -25.31
CA ARG A 169 6.10 4.38 -26.57
C ARG A 169 5.76 3.25 -27.55
N MET A 170 5.75 2.00 -27.11
CA MET A 170 5.40 0.86 -27.96
C MET A 170 3.97 0.93 -28.49
N LYS A 171 3.01 1.37 -27.67
CA LYS A 171 1.62 1.59 -28.11
C LYS A 171 1.53 2.58 -29.27
N LYS A 172 2.22 3.72 -29.17
CA LYS A 172 2.26 4.71 -30.26
C LYS A 172 2.85 4.14 -31.55
N ILE A 173 3.91 3.32 -31.44
CA ILE A 173 4.52 2.67 -32.60
C ILE A 173 3.53 1.71 -33.27
N ILE A 174 2.77 0.93 -32.49
CA ILE A 174 1.76 0.02 -33.01
C ILE A 174 0.63 0.81 -33.70
N GLU A 175 0.11 1.86 -33.08
CA GLU A 175 -0.93 2.73 -33.67
C GLU A 175 -0.48 3.39 -34.99
N ASP A 176 0.79 3.78 -35.08
CA ASP A 176 1.36 4.32 -36.32
C ASP A 176 1.52 3.22 -37.39
N GLN A 177 1.91 2.01 -37.00
CA GLN A 177 2.00 0.88 -37.92
C GLN A 177 0.63 0.46 -38.46
N GLU A 178 -0.39 0.39 -37.61
CA GLU A 178 -1.76 0.09 -38.00
C GLU A 178 -2.28 1.11 -39.02
N ARG A 179 -2.05 2.41 -38.78
CA ARG A 179 -2.39 3.47 -39.74
C ARG A 179 -1.66 3.32 -41.08
N ARG A 180 -0.37 2.98 -41.05
CA ARG A 180 0.41 2.76 -42.29
C ARG A 180 -0.08 1.55 -43.07
N ILE A 181 -0.39 0.44 -42.39
CA ILE A 181 -0.93 -0.76 -43.03
C ILE A 181 -2.31 -0.47 -43.64
N ALA A 182 -3.19 0.23 -42.93
CA ALA A 182 -4.50 0.62 -43.45
C ALA A 182 -4.38 1.48 -44.72
N ALA A 183 -3.53 2.52 -44.70
CA ALA A 183 -3.29 3.37 -45.87
C ALA A 183 -2.68 2.60 -47.05
N GLN A 184 -1.79 1.63 -46.78
CA GLN A 184 -1.23 0.76 -47.81
C GLN A 184 -2.29 -0.18 -48.40
N SER A 185 -3.19 -0.72 -47.58
CA SER A 185 -4.29 -1.56 -48.06
C SER A 185 -5.18 -0.78 -49.02
N THR A 186 -5.58 0.44 -48.65
CA THR A 186 -6.42 1.29 -49.52
C THR A 186 -5.72 1.66 -50.82
N ASP A 187 -4.42 1.95 -50.79
CA ASP A 187 -3.63 2.24 -52.00
C ASP A 187 -3.55 1.02 -52.93
N ILE A 188 -3.35 -0.17 -52.37
CA ILE A 188 -3.36 -1.42 -53.13
C ILE A 188 -4.74 -1.67 -53.75
N ASP A 189 -5.82 -1.49 -53.00
CA ASP A 189 -7.19 -1.72 -53.48
C ASP A 189 -7.50 -0.82 -54.68
N VAL A 190 -7.27 0.50 -54.55
CA VAL A 190 -7.48 1.47 -55.65
C VAL A 190 -6.62 1.13 -56.86
N ARG A 191 -5.35 0.75 -56.65
CA ARG A 191 -4.45 0.37 -57.74
C ARG A 191 -4.91 -0.90 -58.45
N VAL A 192 -5.39 -1.90 -57.71
CA VAL A 192 -5.89 -3.16 -58.29
C VAL A 192 -7.16 -2.90 -59.09
N GLU A 193 -8.10 -2.12 -58.55
CA GLU A 193 -9.32 -1.72 -59.26
C GLU A 193 -8.99 -1.02 -60.58
N ALA A 194 -8.12 0.00 -60.56
CA ALA A 194 -7.68 0.71 -61.76
C ALA A 194 -7.01 -0.23 -62.79
N GLN A 195 -6.21 -1.20 -62.35
CA GLN A 195 -5.59 -2.19 -63.24
C GLN A 195 -6.62 -3.14 -63.87
N VAL A 196 -7.63 -3.56 -63.11
CA VAL A 196 -8.72 -4.42 -63.60
C VAL A 196 -9.55 -3.66 -64.63
N GLU A 197 -9.94 -2.42 -64.34
CA GLU A 197 -10.70 -1.56 -65.26
C GLU A 197 -9.93 -1.31 -66.56
N ALA A 198 -8.64 -0.96 -66.47
CA ALA A 198 -7.80 -0.75 -67.65
C ALA A 198 -7.72 -2.00 -68.54
N ARG A 199 -7.55 -3.19 -67.95
CA ARG A 199 -7.55 -4.46 -68.70
C ARG A 199 -8.90 -4.79 -69.33
N LEU A 200 -9.99 -4.52 -68.62
CA LEU A 200 -11.34 -4.72 -69.16
C LEU A 200 -11.60 -3.79 -70.35
N ALA A 201 -11.15 -2.54 -70.28
CA ALA A 201 -11.25 -1.59 -71.40
C ALA A 201 -10.43 -2.07 -72.60
N GLU A 202 -9.19 -2.55 -72.37
CA GLU A 202 -8.33 -3.08 -73.43
C GLU A 202 -8.91 -4.34 -74.10
N LEU A 203 -9.47 -5.27 -73.33
CA LEU A 203 -10.12 -6.45 -73.89
C LEU A 203 -11.36 -6.09 -74.72
N LYS A 204 -12.15 -5.10 -74.28
CA LYS A 204 -13.32 -4.60 -75.03
C LYS A 204 -12.89 -4.01 -76.37
N THR A 205 -11.83 -3.21 -76.42
CA THR A 205 -11.35 -2.62 -77.68
C THR A 205 -10.78 -3.68 -78.62
N GLN A 206 -10.00 -4.64 -78.10
CA GLN A 206 -9.50 -5.77 -78.89
C GLN A 206 -10.63 -6.63 -79.48
N MET A 207 -11.70 -6.89 -78.71
CA MET A 207 -12.87 -7.63 -79.20
C MET A 207 -13.61 -6.89 -80.31
N LEU A 208 -13.84 -5.58 -80.15
CA LEU A 208 -14.51 -4.77 -81.18
C LEU A 208 -13.69 -4.74 -82.47
N GLN A 209 -12.38 -4.50 -82.38
CA GLN A 209 -11.48 -4.55 -83.53
C GLN A 209 -11.50 -5.91 -84.23
N SER A 210 -11.46 -7.01 -83.46
CA SER A 210 -11.55 -8.36 -84.04
C SER A 210 -12.90 -8.63 -84.71
N MET A 211 -14.00 -8.10 -84.19
CA MET A 211 -15.31 -8.21 -84.84
C MET A 211 -15.35 -7.42 -86.13
N ASP A 212 -14.87 -6.17 -86.13
CA ASP A 212 -14.79 -5.31 -87.31
C ASP A 212 -13.93 -5.96 -88.41
N ASP A 213 -12.76 -6.51 -88.05
CA ASP A 213 -11.88 -7.23 -88.98
C ASP A 213 -12.59 -8.43 -89.62
N ARG A 214 -13.35 -9.21 -88.84
CA ARG A 214 -14.13 -10.36 -89.35
C ARG A 214 -15.27 -9.93 -90.27
N VAL A 215 -15.96 -8.82 -89.96
CA VAL A 215 -17.01 -8.25 -90.82
C VAL A 215 -16.40 -7.77 -92.14
N LEU A 216 -15.26 -7.07 -92.10
CA LEU A 216 -14.55 -6.64 -93.29
C LEU A 216 -14.08 -7.81 -94.16
N GLU A 217 -13.64 -8.91 -93.54
CA GLU A 217 -13.28 -10.14 -94.25
C GLU A 217 -14.50 -10.78 -94.94
N LEU A 218 -15.65 -10.88 -94.24
CA LEU A 218 -16.90 -11.39 -94.82
C LEU A 218 -17.40 -10.52 -95.98
N ILE A 219 -17.34 -9.19 -95.87
CA ILE A 219 -17.68 -8.27 -96.96
C ILE A 219 -16.77 -8.51 -98.16
N ARG A 220 -15.46 -8.68 -97.94
CA ARG A 220 -14.49 -8.97 -99.01
C ARG A 220 -14.77 -10.31 -99.70
N MET A 221 -15.19 -11.32 -98.95
CA MET A 221 -15.57 -12.63 -99.51
C MET A 221 -16.91 -12.58 -100.27
N SER A 222 -17.84 -11.73 -99.84
CA SER A 222 -19.17 -11.55 -100.44
C SER A 222 -19.16 -10.62 -101.67
N GLY A 223 -18.17 -9.72 -101.77
CA GLY A 223 -18.00 -8.74 -102.85
C GLY A 223 -17.57 -9.30 -104.21
N SER A 224 -17.63 -10.63 -104.42
CA SER A 224 -17.37 -11.27 -105.72
C SER A 224 -18.65 -11.67 -106.49
N GLY A 225 -19.76 -10.93 -106.31
CA GLY A 225 -21.01 -11.24 -107.00
C GLY A 225 -22.04 -10.10 -107.13
N ALA A 226 -21.88 -9.28 -108.18
CA ALA A 226 -22.91 -8.63 -109.02
C ALA A 226 -23.80 -7.50 -108.42
N PRO A 227 -24.62 -6.82 -109.25
CA PRO A 227 -24.34 -6.01 -110.45
C PRO A 227 -24.64 -4.51 -110.24
N VAL A 228 -24.17 -3.69 -111.17
CA VAL A 228 -24.47 -2.25 -111.34
C VAL A 228 -25.97 -2.02 -111.56
N LEU A 229 -26.54 -0.98 -110.95
CA LEU A 229 -27.55 0.00 -111.46
C LEU A 229 -28.27 0.73 -110.28
N PRO A 230 -28.90 1.90 -110.50
CA PRO A 230 -28.28 3.22 -110.48
C PRO A 230 -28.84 4.12 -109.36
N GLU A 231 -28.23 5.29 -109.24
CA GLU A 231 -28.58 6.39 -108.34
C GLU A 231 -30.00 6.92 -108.61
N ASP A 232 -30.74 7.20 -107.54
CA ASP A 232 -31.83 8.18 -107.56
C ASP A 232 -31.81 8.97 -106.25
N GLU A 233 -31.94 10.28 -106.41
CA GLU A 233 -31.76 11.34 -105.41
C GLU A 233 -32.99 11.49 -104.50
N THR A 234 -32.86 12.44 -103.55
CA THR A 234 -33.89 13.12 -102.75
C THR A 234 -34.31 12.42 -101.47
N ASP A 235 -34.72 13.14 -100.44
CA ASP A 235 -34.30 14.38 -99.78
C ASP A 235 -35.08 14.37 -98.46
N GLU A 236 -34.55 15.04 -97.45
CA GLU A 236 -35.24 15.59 -96.27
C GLU A 236 -36.27 14.73 -95.48
N GLU A 237 -36.05 14.58 -94.18
CA GLU A 237 -36.70 15.40 -93.14
C GLU A 237 -36.64 14.76 -91.73
N VAL A 238 -36.35 15.64 -90.76
CA VAL A 238 -37.03 15.81 -89.46
C VAL A 238 -36.76 14.84 -88.29
N GLY A 239 -36.51 15.49 -87.14
CA GLY A 239 -37.14 15.13 -85.86
C GLY A 239 -36.12 14.71 -84.81
N ASP A 240 -35.65 15.61 -83.95
CA ASP A 240 -36.29 16.06 -82.69
C ASP A 240 -36.01 15.12 -81.49
N GLY A 241 -35.78 15.74 -80.33
CA GLY A 241 -35.59 15.11 -79.03
C GLY A 241 -34.25 15.50 -78.42
N GLU A 242 -34.12 16.64 -77.74
CA GLU A 242 -34.57 16.83 -76.35
C GLU A 242 -34.22 15.63 -75.46
N ASP A 243 -33.33 15.81 -74.48
CA ASP A 243 -33.71 16.23 -73.13
C ASP A 243 -32.84 15.60 -72.03
N GLU A 244 -32.71 16.36 -70.94
CA GLU A 244 -32.36 16.05 -69.53
C GLU A 244 -31.33 14.93 -69.20
N GLY A 245 -30.44 15.07 -68.22
CA GLY A 245 -30.43 15.94 -67.07
C GLY A 245 -29.48 15.36 -66.02
N THR A 246 -29.02 16.26 -65.15
CA THR A 246 -28.86 16.09 -63.69
C THR A 246 -28.44 14.73 -63.11
N PHE A 247 -27.31 14.72 -62.39
CA PHE A 247 -27.16 14.49 -60.93
C PHE A 247 -25.65 14.31 -60.68
N GLY A 248 -24.98 14.93 -59.71
CA GLY A 248 -25.42 15.27 -58.37
C GLY A 248 -24.79 14.27 -57.39
N GLU A 249 -23.95 14.79 -56.49
CA GLU A 249 -23.71 14.29 -55.11
C GLU A 249 -22.83 13.04 -54.99
N ASP A 250 -21.63 13.18 -54.41
CA ASP A 250 -21.28 12.97 -52.98
C ASP A 250 -20.55 11.59 -52.90
N GLU A 251 -19.50 11.32 -52.12
CA GLU A 251 -18.91 11.87 -50.89
C GLU A 251 -17.37 11.88 -50.97
#